data_AF-A0A1H3VQW3-F1
#
_entry.id   AF-A0A1H3VQW3-F1
#
_cell.length_a   1.000
_cell.length_b   1.000
_cell.length_c   1.000
_cell.angle_alpha   90.00
_cell.angle_beta   90.00
_cell.angle_gamma   90.00
#
_symmetry.space_group_name_H-M   'P 1'
#
loop_
_entity.id
_entity.type
_entity.pdbx_description
1 polymer ?
#
loop_
_entity_poly.entity_id
_entity_poly.type
_entity_poly.pdbx_seq_one_letter_code
_entity_poly.pdbx_strand_id
1 'polypeptide(L)'
;MVNNIIGNFFMRRLPALRRERELTRKEIAKGVGVTLGKYDKWEAGKVLPKSEDIARLARFYELSVDAFLGLTAEESEAIHQRLLEDAEKLPPQARKLVLEAMQSESHH
;
A
#
# COMPACT_ATOMS: atom_id res chain seq x y z
N MET A 1 3.70 -17.51 -1.56
CA MET A 1 4.74 -16.74 -2.28
C MET A 1 4.47 -15.24 -2.30
N VAL A 2 3.21 -14.78 -2.54
CA VAL A 2 2.85 -13.35 -2.62
C VAL A 2 3.15 -12.52 -1.35
N ASN A 3 2.91 -13.10 -0.16
CA ASN A 3 3.16 -12.43 1.13
C ASN A 3 4.63 -12.00 1.33
N ASN A 4 5.56 -12.73 0.70
CA ASN A 4 6.99 -12.50 0.84
C ASN A 4 7.49 -11.37 -0.09
N ILE A 5 6.85 -11.22 -1.25
CA ILE A 5 7.16 -10.19 -2.25
C ILE A 5 6.69 -8.83 -1.73
N ILE A 6 5.43 -8.76 -1.27
CA ILE A 6 4.82 -7.55 -0.72
C ILE A 6 5.55 -7.08 0.55
N GLY A 7 5.98 -8.01 1.40
CA GLY A 7 6.74 -7.68 2.61
C GLY A 7 8.10 -7.05 2.32
N ASN A 8 8.87 -7.66 1.41
CA ASN A 8 10.17 -7.14 1.01
C ASN A 8 10.04 -5.78 0.29
N PHE A 9 8.95 -5.58 -0.45
CA PHE A 9 8.61 -4.31 -1.07
C PHE A 9 8.43 -3.20 -0.01
N PHE A 10 7.57 -3.40 0.99
CA PHE A 10 7.34 -2.41 2.04
C PHE A 10 8.58 -2.10 2.89
N MET A 11 9.42 -3.12 3.14
CA MET A 11 10.71 -2.94 3.83
C MET A 11 11.64 -1.97 3.11
N ARG A 12 11.56 -1.89 1.78
CA ARG A 12 12.41 -1.00 0.98
C ARG A 12 11.74 0.33 0.69
N ARG A 13 10.45 0.32 0.32
CA ARG A 13 9.72 1.50 -0.14
C ARG A 13 9.38 2.46 0.98
N LEU A 14 8.89 1.98 2.13
CA LEU A 14 8.50 2.85 3.25
C LEU A 14 9.68 3.67 3.79
N PRO A 15 10.86 3.08 4.08
CA PRO A 15 12.01 3.87 4.51
C PRO A 15 12.51 4.84 3.44
N ALA A 16 12.42 4.49 2.16
CA ALA A 16 12.83 5.35 1.06
C ALA A 16 11.93 6.59 0.95
N LEU A 17 10.61 6.41 0.84
CA LEU A 17 9.63 7.51 0.78
C LEU A 17 9.69 8.40 2.03
N ARG A 18 9.89 7.78 3.20
CA ARG A 18 10.05 8.52 4.45
C ARG A 18 11.30 9.42 4.42
N ARG A 19 12.44 8.91 3.95
CA ARG A 19 13.70 9.68 3.85
C ARG A 19 13.61 10.77 2.79
N GLU A 20 12.96 10.50 1.66
CA GLU A 20 12.73 11.47 0.59
C GLU A 20 11.89 12.66 1.06
N ARG A 21 10.91 12.43 1.95
CA ARG A 21 10.09 13.48 2.56
C ARG A 21 10.62 14.00 3.91
N GLU A 22 11.81 13.57 4.32
CA GLU A 22 12.45 13.95 5.59
C GLU A 22 11.58 13.70 6.84
N LEU A 23 10.70 12.69 6.79
CA LEU A 23 9.77 12.37 7.86
C LEU A 23 10.38 11.39 8.88
N THR A 24 9.96 11.52 10.13
CA THR A 24 10.18 10.51 11.16
C THR A 24 9.09 9.44 11.11
N ARG A 25 9.40 8.25 11.62
CA ARG A 25 8.42 7.15 11.75
C ARG A 25 7.21 7.55 12.59
N LYS A 26 7.42 8.39 13.60
CA LYS A 26 6.38 8.90 14.49
C LYS A 26 5.42 9.85 13.75
N GLU A 27 5.93 10.69 12.86
CA GLU A 27 5.11 11.60 12.06
C GLU A 27 4.22 10.83 11.08
N ILE A 28 4.76 9.82 10.40
CA ILE A 28 3.96 8.98 9.49
C ILE A 28 2.93 8.18 10.27
N ALA A 29 3.33 7.53 11.37
CA ALA A 29 2.38 6.78 12.20
C ALA A 29 1.21 7.67 12.66
N LYS A 30 1.51 8.90 13.08
CA LYS A 30 0.48 9.90 13.45
C LYS A 30 -0.39 10.30 12.25
N GLY A 31 0.21 10.59 11.09
CA GLY A 31 -0.51 11.00 9.89
C GLY A 31 -1.40 9.93 9.29
N VAL A 32 -1.01 8.66 9.40
CA VAL A 32 -1.75 7.48 8.92
C VAL A 32 -2.77 6.99 9.96
N GLY A 33 -2.69 7.47 11.21
CA GLY A 33 -3.59 7.08 12.30
C GLY A 33 -3.30 5.68 12.86
N VAL A 34 -2.02 5.33 13.00
CA VAL A 34 -1.57 4.05 13.56
C VAL A 34 -0.57 4.24 14.69
N THR A 35 -0.33 3.18 15.48
CA THR A 35 0.70 3.22 16.51
C THR A 35 2.08 3.16 15.89
N LEU A 36 3.07 3.82 16.51
CA LEU A 36 4.47 3.78 16.08
C LEU A 36 4.97 2.33 15.95
N GLY A 37 4.64 1.47 16.92
CA GLY A 37 5.03 0.05 16.89
C GLY A 37 4.36 -0.74 15.77
N LYS A 38 3.19 -0.34 15.27
CA LYS A 38 2.58 -0.95 14.07
C LYS A 38 3.37 -0.56 12.82
N TYR A 39 3.69 0.73 12.68
CA TYR A 39 4.47 1.25 11.57
C TYR A 39 5.91 0.69 11.53
N ASP A 40 6.59 0.59 12.67
CA ASP A 40 7.93 -0.03 12.77
C ASP A 40 7.93 -1.49 12.26
N LYS A 41 6.87 -2.26 12.55
CA LYS A 41 6.75 -3.64 12.06
C LYS A 41 6.56 -3.71 10.54
N TRP A 42 5.96 -2.68 9.92
CA TRP A 42 5.83 -2.59 8.47
C TRP A 42 7.19 -2.28 7.81
N GLU A 43 7.93 -1.27 8.28
CA GLU A 43 9.28 -0.99 7.78
C GLU A 43 10.25 -2.17 8.00
N ALA A 44 10.04 -2.95 9.06
CA ALA A 44 10.82 -4.15 9.36
C ALA A 44 10.31 -5.43 8.64
N GLY A 45 9.23 -5.35 7.87
CA GLY A 45 8.63 -6.50 7.16
C GLY A 45 8.12 -7.62 8.06
N LYS A 46 8.01 -7.36 9.37
CA LYS A 46 7.53 -8.33 10.36
C LYS A 46 6.02 -8.54 10.27
N VAL A 47 5.31 -7.52 9.81
CA VAL A 47 3.85 -7.53 9.61
C VAL A 47 3.56 -6.78 8.32
N LEU A 48 2.61 -7.27 7.53
CA LEU A 48 2.12 -6.56 6.36
C LEU A 48 1.03 -5.56 6.74
N PRO A 49 1.01 -4.35 6.15
CA PRO A 49 -0.15 -3.48 6.25
C PRO A 49 -1.35 -4.14 5.58
N LYS A 50 -2.54 -3.98 6.17
CA LYS A 50 -3.80 -4.43 5.54
C LYS A 50 -4.18 -3.45 4.43
N SER A 51 -5.11 -3.83 3.56
CA SER A 51 -5.62 -3.01 2.44
C SER A 51 -6.01 -1.60 2.89
N GLU A 52 -6.68 -1.46 4.04
CA GLU A 52 -7.03 -0.16 4.61
C GLU A 52 -5.83 0.68 5.01
N ASP A 53 -4.80 0.06 5.60
CA ASP A 53 -3.56 0.73 5.98
C ASP A 53 -2.77 1.17 4.75
N ILE A 54 -2.76 0.36 3.68
CA ILE A 54 -2.16 0.68 2.38
C ILE A 54 -2.84 1.91 1.78
N ALA A 55 -4.18 1.95 1.75
CA ALA A 55 -4.92 3.09 1.24
C ALA A 55 -4.68 4.38 2.05
N ARG A 56 -4.48 4.27 3.37
CA ARG A 56 -4.11 5.42 4.21
C ARG A 56 -2.68 5.89 3.96
N LEU A 57 -1.74 4.97 3.76
CA LEU A 57 -0.36 5.30 3.40
C LEU A 57 -0.31 5.99 2.02
N ALA A 58 -0.97 5.42 1.02
CA ALA A 58 -1.06 6.00 -0.32
C ALA A 58 -1.61 7.44 -0.26
N ARG A 59 -2.72 7.65 0.45
CA ARG A 59 -3.27 9.01 0.68
C ARG A 59 -2.33 9.93 1.44
N PHE A 60 -1.64 9.45 2.48
CA PHE A 60 -0.67 10.25 3.23
C PHE A 60 0.51 10.71 2.35
N TYR A 61 0.95 9.86 1.42
CA TYR A 61 1.98 10.21 0.45
C TYR A 61 1.44 10.91 -0.80
N GLU A 62 0.14 11.16 -0.90
CA GLU A 62 -0.51 11.73 -2.09
C GLU A 62 -0.19 10.95 -3.37
N LEU A 63 -0.10 9.62 -3.23
CA LEU A 63 0.12 8.68 -4.33
C LEU A 63 -1.13 7.82 -4.51
N SER A 64 -1.36 7.33 -5.72
CA SER A 64 -2.28 6.22 -5.92
C SER A 64 -1.73 4.96 -5.25
N VAL A 65 -2.60 3.97 -5.01
CA VAL A 65 -2.16 2.71 -4.40
C VAL A 65 -1.12 2.03 -5.28
N ASP A 66 -1.29 2.08 -6.59
CA ASP A 66 -0.40 1.49 -7.59
C ASP A 66 0.97 2.19 -7.62
N ALA A 67 0.98 3.53 -7.61
CA ALA A 67 2.21 4.33 -7.54
C ALA A 67 2.93 4.19 -6.18
N PHE A 68 2.16 4.08 -5.09
CA PHE A 68 2.68 3.85 -3.74
C PHE A 68 3.33 2.46 -3.63
N LEU A 69 2.67 1.45 -4.19
CA LEU A 69 3.19 0.11 -4.34
C LEU A 69 4.34 0.03 -5.36
N GLY A 70 4.66 1.12 -6.06
CA GLY A 70 5.93 1.34 -6.75
C GLY A 70 6.39 0.15 -7.57
N LEU A 71 5.42 -0.51 -8.21
CA LEU A 71 5.64 -1.77 -8.88
C LEU A 71 6.36 -1.48 -10.19
N THR A 72 7.36 -2.27 -10.54
CA THR A 72 7.77 -2.35 -11.95
C THR A 72 6.55 -2.78 -12.77
N ALA A 73 6.47 -2.42 -14.06
CA ALA A 73 5.29 -2.74 -14.89
C ALA A 73 4.89 -4.23 -14.81
N GLU A 74 5.87 -5.13 -14.68
CA GLU A 74 5.65 -6.57 -14.50
C GLU A 74 5.13 -6.94 -13.10
N GLU A 75 5.61 -6.31 -12.04
CA GLU A 75 5.11 -6.53 -10.67
C GLU A 75 3.73 -5.90 -10.47
N SER A 76 3.41 -4.84 -11.22
CA SER A 76 2.12 -4.14 -11.21
C SER A 76 1.03 -5.07 -11.70
N GLU A 77 1.27 -5.70 -12.84
CA GLU A 77 0.35 -6.65 -13.43
C GLU A 77 0.12 -7.86 -12.50
N ALA A 78 1.19 -8.41 -11.91
CA ALA A 78 1.09 -9.57 -11.03
C ALA A 78 0.27 -9.32 -9.75
N ILE A 79 0.40 -8.13 -9.14
CA ILE A 79 -0.39 -7.75 -7.97
C ILE A 79 -1.80 -7.30 -8.36
N HIS A 80 -1.96 -6.62 -9.49
CA HIS A 80 -3.25 -6.21 -10.03
C HIS A 80 -4.17 -7.41 -10.26
N GLN A 81 -3.67 -8.44 -10.96
CA GLN A 81 -4.40 -9.71 -11.16
C GLN A 81 -4.80 -10.37 -9.83
N ARG A 82 -3.91 -10.30 -8.83
CA ARG A 82 -4.15 -10.90 -7.52
C ARG A 82 -5.17 -10.13 -6.68
N LEU A 83 -5.12 -8.80 -6.73
CA LEU A 83 -6.07 -7.92 -6.04
C LEU A 83 -7.48 -8.05 -6.64
N LEU A 84 -7.57 -8.22 -7.96
CA LEU A 84 -8.84 -8.52 -8.63
C LEU A 84 -9.39 -9.89 -8.21
N GLU A 85 -8.58 -10.95 -8.21
CA GLU A 85 -8.96 -12.29 -7.72
C GLU A 85 -9.46 -12.28 -6.26
N ASP A 86 -8.80 -11.50 -5.41
CA ASP A 86 -9.17 -11.39 -3.99
C ASP A 86 -10.41 -10.49 -3.81
N ALA A 87 -10.57 -9.45 -4.62
CA ALA A 87 -11.74 -8.57 -4.61
C ALA A 87 -13.02 -9.23 -5.16
N GLU A 88 -12.90 -10.19 -6.07
CA GLU A 88 -14.02 -11.02 -6.50
C GLU A 88 -14.58 -11.91 -5.37
N LYS A 89 -13.77 -12.20 -4.35
CA LYS A 89 -14.18 -12.95 -3.15
C LYS A 89 -14.71 -12.03 -2.03
N LEU A 90 -14.65 -10.71 -2.22
CA LEU A 90 -15.13 -9.74 -1.24
C LEU A 90 -16.64 -9.46 -1.38
N PRO A 91 -17.31 -9.05 -0.30
CA PRO A 91 -18.69 -8.60 -0.36
C PRO A 91 -18.87 -7.42 -1.35
N PRO A 92 -20.05 -7.27 -1.97
CA PRO A 92 -20.29 -6.31 -3.05
C PRO A 92 -19.89 -4.86 -2.73
N GLN A 93 -20.04 -4.46 -1.48
CA GLN A 93 -19.73 -3.10 -1.00
C GLN A 93 -18.22 -2.81 -0.99
N ALA A 94 -17.40 -3.79 -0.59
CA ALA A 94 -15.94 -3.65 -0.57
C ALA A 94 -15.37 -3.76 -1.99
N ARG A 95 -15.97 -4.61 -2.83
CA ARG A 95 -15.61 -4.76 -4.25
C ARG A 95 -15.76 -3.44 -5.01
N LYS A 96 -16.86 -2.71 -4.80
CA LYS A 96 -17.12 -1.42 -5.47
C LYS A 96 -16.03 -0.39 -5.14
N LEU A 97 -15.61 -0.32 -3.89
CA LEU A 97 -14.59 0.62 -3.41
C LEU A 97 -13.20 0.34 -4.04
N VAL A 98 -12.87 -0.94 -4.22
CA VAL A 98 -11.63 -1.38 -4.87
C VAL A 98 -11.67 -1.03 -6.37
N LEU A 99 -12.79 -1.33 -7.05
CA LEU A 99 -12.94 -1.05 -8.48
C LEU A 99 -12.90 0.47 -8.80
N GLU A 100 -13.53 1.31 -7.97
CA GLU A 100 -13.51 2.78 -8.14
C GLU A 100 -12.11 3.37 -7.93
N ALA A 101 -11.35 2.83 -6.96
CA ALA A 101 -9.97 3.24 -6.73
C ALA A 101 -9.05 2.87 -7.92
N MET A 102 -9.38 1.81 -8.66
CA MET A 102 -8.62 1.32 -9.82
C MET A 102 -9.00 2.01 -11.15
N GLN A 103 -10.26 2.40 -11.34
CA GLN A 103 -10.73 3.03 -12.59
C GLN A 103 -10.40 4.53 -12.71
N SER A 104 -9.94 5.17 -11.64
CA SER A 104 -9.68 6.62 -11.63
C SER A 104 -8.39 7.05 -12.35
N GLU A 105 -7.55 6.11 -12.82
CA GLU A 105 -6.26 6.42 -13.48
C GLU A 105 -6.33 6.54 -15.01
N SER A 106 -7.48 6.89 -15.60
CA SER A 106 -7.60 7.12 -17.06
C SER A 106 -7.42 8.59 -17.50
N HIS A 107 -7.09 9.51 -16.60
CA HIS A 107 -6.84 10.92 -16.97
C HIS A 107 -5.84 11.58 -16.01
N HIS A 108 -4.54 11.45 -16.29
CA HIS A 108 -3.66 12.59 -16.58
C HIS A 108 -2.35 12.11 -17.19
#